data_AF-A0A0V0JAD8-F1
#
_entry.id   AF-A0A0V0JAD8-F1
#
_cell.length_a   1.000
_cell.length_b   1.000
_cell.length_c   1.000
_cell.angle_alpha   90.00
_cell.angle_beta   90.00
_cell.angle_gamma   90.00
#
_symmetry.space_group_name_H-M   'P 1'
#
loop_
_entity.id
_entity.type
_entity.pdbx_description
1 polymer ?
#
loop_
_entity_poly.entity_id
_entity_poly.type
_entity_poly.pdbx_seq_one_letter_code
_entity_poly.pdbx_strand_id
1 'polypeptide(L)'
;MIVGLVFFTLTDVQVQPNFEIKGVIAISIALCADGYIGNLQELAMKKYQLSSLQIMAYSYVNGFLILFFYLVGGFALVPAVKFASTEPITVFVYGSIFAVTGYFGIQFVLLLVHHFGALPAVTVTTLRKAVTIVLSFAFFAKPFAFGYLWSGAMVAFGIYLSAYSKARESRRKKVLDDPSLHPSNGSVLHVV
;
A
#
# COMPACT_ATOMS: atom_id res chain seq x y z
N MET A 1 -5.91 11.58 -9.24
CA MET A 1 -5.68 11.22 -7.82
C MET A 1 -4.85 12.28 -7.10
N ILE A 2 -3.60 12.52 -7.52
CA ILE A 2 -2.69 13.50 -6.86
C ILE A 2 -3.30 14.89 -6.77
N VAL A 3 -3.84 15.44 -7.87
CA VAL A 3 -4.51 16.75 -7.87
C VAL A 3 -5.66 16.81 -6.85
N GLY A 4 -6.48 15.76 -6.77
CA GLY A 4 -7.56 15.66 -5.79
C GLY A 4 -7.05 15.65 -4.34
N LEU A 5 -5.95 14.93 -4.06
CA LEU A 5 -5.33 14.89 -2.73
C LEU A 5 -4.70 16.23 -2.34
N VAL A 6 -4.16 17.00 -3.30
CA VAL A 6 -3.64 18.35 -3.04
C VAL A 6 -4.78 19.28 -2.63
N PHE A 7 -5.88 19.32 -3.37
CA PHE A 7 -7.06 20.12 -3.01
C PHE A 7 -7.70 19.66 -1.70
N PHE A 8 -7.70 18.35 -1.43
CA PHE A 8 -8.17 17.79 -0.17
C PHE A 8 -7.30 18.29 1.00
N THR A 9 -5.98 18.24 0.84
CA THR A 9 -5.03 18.71 1.85
C THR A 9 -5.15 20.22 2.06
N LEU A 10 -5.28 21.02 0.99
CA LEU A 10 -5.49 22.47 1.09
C LEU A 10 -6.76 22.83 1.87
N THR A 11 -7.82 22.04 1.69
CA THR A 11 -9.06 22.20 2.48
C THR A 11 -8.81 21.84 3.95
N ASP A 12 -8.04 20.78 4.22
CA ASP A 12 -7.68 20.35 5.58
C ASP A 12 -6.80 21.39 6.31
N VAL A 13 -5.85 22.02 5.60
CA VAL A 13 -5.01 23.12 6.12
C VAL A 13 -5.84 24.29 6.62
N GLN A 14 -6.88 24.66 5.86
CA GLN A 14 -7.75 25.77 6.21
C GLN A 14 -8.58 25.49 7.47
N VAL A 15 -8.86 24.21 7.75
CA VAL A 15 -9.68 23.77 8.88
C VAL A 15 -8.84 23.46 10.13
N GLN A 16 -7.60 22.94 10.00
CA GLN A 16 -6.66 22.70 11.10
C GLN A 16 -5.22 23.08 10.72
N PRO A 17 -4.77 24.32 11.00
CA PRO A 17 -3.43 24.78 10.64
C PRO A 17 -2.40 24.35 11.70
N ASN A 18 -1.79 23.18 11.53
CA ASN A 18 -0.55 22.84 12.22
C ASN A 18 0.48 22.31 11.20
N PHE A 19 1.18 23.23 10.54
CA PHE A 19 2.17 22.91 9.51
C PHE A 19 3.57 22.93 10.11
N GLU A 20 4.12 21.74 10.32
CA GLU A 20 5.52 21.58 10.69
C GLU A 20 6.34 21.03 9.51
N ILE A 21 7.31 21.83 9.04
CA ILE A 21 8.16 21.49 7.88
C ILE A 21 8.91 20.15 8.11
N LYS A 22 9.31 19.86 9.36
CA LYS A 22 9.95 18.58 9.71
C LYS A 22 9.05 17.38 9.41
N GLY A 23 7.75 17.49 9.69
CA GLY A 23 6.77 16.46 9.38
C GLY A 23 6.61 16.25 7.87
N VAL A 24 6.60 17.34 7.09
CA VAL A 24 6.51 17.28 5.62
C VAL A 24 7.72 16.55 5.02
N ILE A 25 8.93 16.87 5.49
CA ILE A 25 10.15 16.19 5.05
C ILE A 25 10.10 14.70 5.42
N ALA A 26 9.71 14.36 6.65
CA ALA A 26 9.61 12.98 7.11
C ALA A 26 8.62 12.15 6.29
N ILE A 27 7.42 12.70 6.02
CA ILE A 27 6.40 12.03 5.18
C ILE A 27 6.89 11.86 3.75
N SER A 28 7.61 12.85 3.20
CA SER A 28 8.14 12.77 1.83
C SER A 28 9.14 11.62 1.68
N ILE A 29 10.07 11.48 2.63
CA ILE A 29 11.03 10.36 2.65
C ILE A 29 10.30 9.01 2.81
N ALA A 30 9.31 8.94 3.70
CA ALA A 30 8.52 7.74 3.91
C ALA A 30 7.77 7.30 2.64
N LEU A 31 7.17 8.24 1.89
CA LEU A 31 6.47 7.94 0.64
C LEU A 31 7.42 7.46 -0.47
N CYS A 32 8.63 8.01 -0.55
CA CYS A 32 9.65 7.52 -1.48
C CYS A 32 10.07 6.08 -1.13
N ALA A 33 10.27 5.78 0.16
CA ALA A 33 10.57 4.44 0.61
C ALA A 33 9.42 3.46 0.33
N ASP A 34 8.16 3.84 0.60
CA ASP A 34 6.98 3.03 0.31
C ASP A 34 6.88 2.66 -1.19
N GLY A 35 7.16 3.61 -2.08
CA GLY A 35 7.19 3.36 -3.52
C GLY A 35 8.33 2.43 -3.97
N TYR A 36 9.48 2.52 -3.31
CA TYR A 36 10.63 1.67 -3.59
C TYR A 36 10.44 0.24 -3.11
N ILE A 37 9.91 0.05 -1.89
CA ILE A 37 9.72 -1.27 -1.26
C ILE A 37 8.81 -2.16 -2.11
N GLY A 38 7.70 -1.64 -2.64
CA GLY A 38 6.79 -2.43 -3.48
C GLY A 38 7.46 -2.97 -4.74
N ASN A 39 8.29 -2.15 -5.41
CA ASN A 39 9.03 -2.56 -6.61
C ASN A 39 10.17 -3.52 -6.27
N LEU A 40 10.86 -3.33 -5.15
CA LEU A 40 11.86 -4.28 -4.67
C LEU A 40 11.26 -5.65 -4.32
N GLN A 41 10.09 -5.66 -3.70
CA GLN A 41 9.38 -6.92 -3.39
C GLN A 41 9.03 -7.66 -4.67
N GLU A 42 8.52 -6.98 -5.69
CA GLU A 42 8.25 -7.58 -7.00
C GLU A 42 9.53 -8.10 -7.68
N LEU A 43 10.62 -7.31 -7.64
CA LEU A 43 11.91 -7.72 -8.20
C LEU A 43 12.47 -8.96 -7.48
N ALA A 44 12.39 -9.00 -6.15
CA ALA A 44 12.87 -10.12 -5.36
C ALA A 44 12.09 -11.41 -5.67
N MET A 45 10.76 -11.31 -5.77
CA MET A 45 9.90 -12.44 -6.15
C MET A 45 10.22 -12.94 -7.57
N LYS A 46 10.39 -12.04 -8.55
CA LYS A 46 10.61 -12.42 -9.96
C LYS A 46 12.02 -12.92 -10.25
N LYS A 47 13.05 -12.26 -9.69
CA LYS A 47 14.46 -12.55 -9.98
C LYS A 47 14.98 -13.77 -9.21
N TYR A 48 14.57 -13.93 -7.95
CA TYR A 48 15.08 -15.00 -7.08
C TYR A 48 14.06 -16.12 -6.84
N GLN A 49 12.85 -16.05 -7.42
CA GLN A 49 11.76 -17.03 -7.23
C GLN A 49 11.50 -17.34 -5.75
N LEU A 50 11.73 -16.34 -4.88
CA LEU A 50 11.54 -16.47 -3.44
C LEU A 50 10.05 -16.49 -3.12
N SER A 51 9.65 -17.39 -2.22
CA SER A 51 8.28 -17.42 -1.72
C SER A 51 7.92 -16.11 -1.02
N SER A 52 6.69 -15.63 -1.21
CA SER A 52 6.16 -14.43 -0.55
C SER A 52 6.33 -14.48 0.98
N LEU A 53 6.23 -15.68 1.57
CA LEU A 53 6.41 -15.87 3.01
C LEU A 53 7.87 -15.71 3.44
N GLN A 54 8.84 -16.17 2.64
CA GLN A 54 10.26 -16.02 2.96
C GLN A 54 10.67 -14.55 2.96
N ILE A 55 10.27 -13.79 1.93
CA ILE A 55 10.54 -12.34 1.83
C ILE A 55 9.97 -11.60 3.05
N MET A 56 8.75 -11.98 3.45
CA MET A 56 8.10 -11.45 4.64
C MET A 56 8.88 -11.75 5.92
N ALA A 57 9.25 -13.02 6.13
CA ALA A 57 9.99 -13.44 7.33
C ALA A 57 11.33 -12.70 7.47
N TYR A 58 12.12 -12.60 6.40
CA TYR A 58 13.39 -11.88 6.43
C TYR A 58 13.21 -10.38 6.73
N SER A 59 12.17 -9.76 6.16
CA SER A 59 11.88 -8.34 6.37
C SER A 59 11.45 -8.05 7.81
N TYR A 60 10.64 -8.93 8.43
CA TYR A 60 10.23 -8.79 9.83
C TYR A 60 11.34 -9.05 10.83
N VAL A 61 12.18 -10.07 10.58
CA VAL A 61 13.34 -10.34 11.46
C VAL A 61 14.30 -9.15 11.43
N ASN A 62 14.60 -8.61 10.25
CA ASN A 62 15.46 -7.43 10.13
C ASN A 62 14.81 -6.19 10.77
N GLY A 63 13.51 -5.97 10.55
CA GLY A 63 12.76 -4.89 11.18
C GLY A 63 12.75 -4.97 12.71
N PHE A 64 12.58 -6.18 13.26
CA PHE A 64 12.66 -6.44 14.69
C PHE A 64 14.04 -6.09 15.24
N LEU A 65 15.12 -6.52 14.59
CA LEU A 65 16.49 -6.22 15.03
C LEU A 65 16.75 -4.72 15.06
N ILE A 66 16.39 -3.99 13.99
CA ILE A 66 16.57 -2.53 13.91
C ILE A 66 15.79 -1.82 15.03
N LEU A 67 14.51 -2.18 15.22
CA LEU A 67 13.67 -1.61 16.27
C LEU A 67 14.19 -1.92 17.67
N PHE A 68 14.68 -3.14 17.89
CA PHE A 68 15.26 -3.56 19.16
C PHE A 68 16.50 -2.72 19.52
N PHE A 69 17.45 -2.58 18.58
CA PHE A 69 18.63 -1.75 18.82
C PHE A 69 18.28 -0.27 19.03
N TYR A 70 17.30 0.26 18.29
CA TYR A 70 16.81 1.62 18.49
C TYR A 70 16.23 1.82 19.90
N LEU A 71 15.43 0.87 20.37
CA LEU A 71 14.75 0.94 21.67
C LEU A 71 15.72 0.78 22.86
N VAL A 72 16.74 -0.07 22.70
CA VAL A 72 17.83 -0.22 23.66
C VAL A 72 18.70 1.04 23.70
N GLY A 73 19.11 1.56 22.54
CA GLY A 73 19.94 2.77 22.46
C GLY A 73 19.26 4.03 22.99
N GLY A 74 17.93 4.12 22.85
CA GLY A 74 17.13 5.23 23.40
C GLY A 74 16.78 5.12 24.88
N PHE A 75 17.22 4.07 25.59
CA PHE A 75 16.84 3.75 26.99
C PHE A 75 15.32 3.69 27.26
N ALA A 76 14.51 3.60 26.20
CA ALA A 76 13.05 3.62 26.29
C ALA A 76 12.45 2.23 26.56
N LEU A 77 13.27 1.17 26.54
CA LEU A 77 12.85 -0.21 26.81
C LEU A 77 12.22 -0.36 28.21
N VAL A 78 12.86 0.19 29.24
CA VAL A 78 12.40 0.06 30.63
C VAL A 78 11.06 0.79 30.86
N PRO A 79 10.88 2.05 30.42
CA PRO A 79 9.57 2.70 30.41
C PRO A 79 8.50 1.93 29.65
N ALA A 80 8.83 1.35 28.48
CA ALA A 80 7.88 0.62 27.66
C ALA A 80 7.38 -0.66 28.34
N VAL A 81 8.27 -1.44 28.98
CA VAL A 81 7.89 -2.64 29.74
C VAL A 81 7.07 -2.26 30.97
N LYS A 82 7.43 -1.16 31.66
CA LYS A 82 6.65 -0.66 32.79
C LYS A 82 5.24 -0.27 32.37
N PHE A 83 5.09 0.43 31.24
CA PHE A 83 3.78 0.78 30.68
C PHE A 83 2.96 -0.48 30.30
N ALA A 84 3.60 -1.46 29.67
CA ALA A 84 2.95 -2.74 29.33
C ALA A 84 2.49 -3.51 30.58
N SER A 85 3.13 -3.30 31.74
CA SER A 85 2.79 -3.96 33.00
C SER A 85 1.64 -3.27 33.76
N THR A 86 1.33 -2.01 33.46
CA THR A 86 0.26 -1.26 34.14
C THR A 86 -1.13 -1.76 33.73
N GLU A 87 -1.32 -2.09 32.45
CA GLU A 87 -2.58 -2.57 31.87
C GLU A 87 -2.30 -3.74 30.92
N PRO A 88 -1.82 -4.90 31.44
CA PRO A 88 -1.26 -5.96 30.62
C PRO A 88 -2.31 -6.61 29.70
N ILE A 89 -3.54 -6.75 30.16
CA ILE A 89 -4.62 -7.36 29.38
C ILE A 89 -4.96 -6.48 28.19
N THR A 90 -5.16 -5.18 28.40
CA THR A 90 -5.47 -4.21 27.35
C THR A 90 -4.36 -4.17 26.30
N VAL A 91 -3.10 -3.96 26.74
CA VAL A 91 -1.95 -3.85 25.83
C VAL A 91 -1.72 -5.15 25.06
N PHE A 92 -1.77 -6.30 25.74
CA PHE A 92 -1.49 -7.59 25.12
C PHE A 92 -2.62 -8.05 24.20
N VAL A 93 -3.89 -7.88 24.57
CA VAL A 93 -5.04 -8.30 23.76
C VAL A 93 -5.17 -7.42 22.52
N TYR A 94 -5.22 -6.09 22.67
CA TYR A 94 -5.33 -5.19 21.52
C TYR A 94 -4.08 -5.26 20.65
N GLY A 95 -2.89 -5.37 21.25
CA GLY A 95 -1.64 -5.57 20.52
C GLY A 95 -1.62 -6.87 19.73
N SER A 96 -2.10 -7.97 20.31
CA SER A 96 -2.18 -9.27 19.63
C SER A 96 -3.17 -9.26 18.48
N ILE A 97 -4.37 -8.70 18.66
CA ILE A 97 -5.37 -8.57 17.59
C ILE A 97 -4.82 -7.71 16.44
N PHE A 98 -4.16 -6.60 16.77
CA PHE A 98 -3.50 -5.74 15.79
C PHE A 98 -2.39 -6.47 15.02
N ALA A 99 -1.54 -7.22 15.73
CA ALA A 99 -0.45 -8.00 15.11
C ALA A 99 -0.96 -9.11 14.19
N VAL A 100 -1.95 -9.89 14.63
CA VAL A 100 -2.56 -10.97 13.82
C VAL A 100 -3.22 -10.39 12.58
N THR A 101 -4.02 -9.34 12.73
CA THR A 101 -4.69 -8.68 11.59
C THR A 101 -3.67 -8.06 10.64
N GLY A 102 -2.60 -7.45 11.17
CA GLY A 102 -1.50 -6.89 10.40
C GLY A 102 -0.75 -7.95 9.59
N TYR A 103 -0.49 -9.13 10.18
CA TYR A 103 0.12 -10.27 9.50
C TYR A 103 -0.72 -10.72 8.30
N PHE A 104 -2.02 -10.98 8.51
CA PHE A 104 -2.91 -11.35 7.42
C PHE A 104 -3.02 -10.27 6.33
N GLY A 105 -3.05 -8.99 6.74
CA GLY A 105 -3.08 -7.87 5.80
C GLY A 105 -1.85 -7.82 4.90
N ILE A 106 -0.65 -7.98 5.47
CA ILE A 106 0.60 -7.97 4.70
C ILE A 106 0.74 -9.22 3.84
N GLN A 107 0.32 -10.39 4.33
CA GLN A 107 0.28 -11.61 3.52
C GLN A 107 -0.62 -11.44 2.29
N PHE A 108 -1.79 -10.81 2.43
CA PHE A 108 -2.67 -10.52 1.31
C PHE A 108 -2.03 -9.56 0.29
N VAL A 109 -1.36 -8.51 0.77
CA VAL A 109 -0.65 -7.57 -0.12
C VAL A 109 0.47 -8.28 -0.88
N LEU A 110 1.27 -9.11 -0.22
CA LEU A 110 2.36 -9.85 -0.86
C LEU A 110 1.85 -10.88 -1.87
N LEU A 111 0.73 -11.55 -1.60
CA LEU A 111 0.07 -12.42 -2.57
C LEU A 111 -0.45 -11.64 -3.79
N LEU A 112 -0.99 -10.45 -3.56
CA LEU A 112 -1.46 -9.57 -4.63
C LEU A 112 -0.29 -9.11 -5.52
N VAL A 113 0.87 -8.79 -4.92
CA VAL A 113 2.11 -8.49 -5.65
C VAL A 113 2.60 -9.70 -6.43
N HIS A 114 2.58 -10.88 -5.82
CA HIS A 114 3.05 -12.11 -6.45
C HIS A 114 2.23 -12.49 -7.70
N HIS A 115 0.91 -12.40 -7.63
CA HIS A 115 0.03 -12.79 -8.74
C HIS A 115 -0.21 -11.69 -9.78
N PHE A 116 -0.28 -10.42 -9.37
CA PHE A 116 -0.68 -9.33 -10.25
C PHE A 116 0.41 -8.26 -10.47
N GLY A 117 1.53 -8.34 -9.75
CA GLY A 117 2.62 -7.35 -9.74
C GLY A 117 2.43 -6.21 -8.72
N ALA A 118 3.40 -5.31 -8.60
CA ALA A 118 3.38 -4.22 -7.62
C ALA A 118 2.35 -3.14 -7.95
N LEU A 119 2.22 -2.75 -9.22
CA LEU A 119 1.30 -1.69 -9.65
C LEU A 119 -0.16 -1.91 -9.21
N PRO A 120 -0.82 -3.07 -9.46
CA PRO A 120 -2.17 -3.32 -8.95
C PRO A 120 -2.23 -3.38 -7.42
N ALA A 121 -1.21 -3.91 -6.76
CA ALA A 121 -1.19 -3.98 -5.30
C ALA A 121 -1.21 -2.58 -4.65
N VAL A 122 -0.44 -1.64 -5.22
CA VAL A 122 -0.46 -0.23 -4.79
C VAL A 122 -1.83 0.41 -5.07
N THR A 123 -2.49 0.09 -6.19
CA THR A 123 -3.84 0.62 -6.47
C THR A 123 -4.86 0.13 -5.44
N VAL A 124 -4.89 -1.16 -5.12
CA VAL A 124 -5.84 -1.75 -4.15
C VAL A 124 -5.61 -1.19 -2.74
N THR A 125 -4.36 -1.07 -2.31
CA THR A 125 -4.05 -0.47 -1.00
C THR A 125 -4.39 1.01 -0.93
N THR A 126 -4.28 1.74 -2.05
CA THR A 126 -4.70 3.14 -2.14
C THR A 126 -6.22 3.27 -2.08
N LEU A 127 -6.97 2.41 -2.77
CA LEU A 127 -8.43 2.34 -2.65
C LEU A 127 -8.84 2.06 -1.19
N ARG A 128 -8.19 1.10 -0.52
CA ARG A 128 -8.43 0.82 0.90
C ARG A 128 -8.19 2.06 1.77
N LYS A 129 -7.08 2.79 1.55
CA LYS A 129 -6.79 4.05 2.26
C LYS A 129 -7.91 5.08 2.03
N ALA A 130 -8.36 5.25 0.79
CA ALA A 130 -9.44 6.18 0.45
C ALA A 130 -10.78 5.80 1.12
N VAL A 131 -11.16 4.53 1.09
CA VAL A 131 -12.37 4.03 1.77
C VAL A 131 -12.29 4.29 3.27
N THR A 132 -11.11 4.08 3.88
CA THR A 132 -10.91 4.33 5.31
C THR A 132 -11.07 5.82 5.65
N ILE A 133 -10.59 6.73 4.79
CA ILE A 133 -10.80 8.17 4.95
C ILE A 133 -12.30 8.48 4.90
N VAL A 134 -13.02 8.01 3.87
CA VAL A 134 -14.47 8.24 3.73
C VAL A 134 -15.23 7.72 4.95
N LEU A 135 -14.91 6.51 5.41
CA LEU A 135 -15.52 5.89 6.58
C LEU A 135 -15.22 6.70 7.84
N SER A 136 -14.00 7.22 7.98
CA SER A 136 -13.62 8.10 9.10
C SER A 136 -14.49 9.36 9.16
N PHE A 137 -14.71 10.04 8.02
CA PHE A 137 -15.60 11.19 7.97
C PHE A 137 -17.08 10.83 8.19
N ALA A 138 -17.51 9.62 7.82
CA ALA A 138 -18.89 9.17 8.03
C ALA A 138 -19.20 8.83 9.50
N PHE A 139 -18.24 8.21 10.21
CA PHE A 139 -18.41 7.79 11.60
C PHE A 139 -17.95 8.83 12.62
N PHE A 140 -16.93 9.64 12.30
CA PHE A 140 -16.47 10.74 13.13
C PHE A 140 -16.96 12.05 12.53
N ALA A 141 -17.88 12.72 13.23
CA ALA A 141 -18.44 14.01 12.81
C ALA A 141 -17.36 15.12 12.87
N LYS A 142 -16.51 15.20 11.84
CA LYS A 142 -15.66 16.36 11.58
C LYS A 142 -16.47 17.47 10.91
N PRO A 143 -16.10 18.75 11.08
CA PRO A 143 -16.74 19.86 10.38
C PRO A 143 -16.60 19.67 8.86
N PHE A 144 -17.71 19.34 8.21
CA PHE A 144 -17.77 19.13 6.77
C PHE A 144 -17.73 20.47 6.04
N ALA A 145 -16.59 20.79 5.42
CA ALA A 145 -16.48 21.87 4.45
C ALA A 145 -16.80 21.37 3.03
N PHE A 146 -17.42 22.21 2.21
CA PHE A 146 -17.77 21.89 0.82
C PHE A 146 -16.55 21.49 -0.04
N GLY A 147 -15.36 21.97 0.33
CA GLY A 147 -14.09 21.60 -0.32
C GLY A 147 -13.74 20.11 -0.23
N TYR A 148 -14.17 19.39 0.82
CA TYR A 148 -13.95 17.94 0.93
C TYR A 148 -14.76 17.15 -0.09
N LEU A 149 -15.95 17.62 -0.45
CA LEU A 149 -16.81 16.94 -1.41
C LEU A 149 -16.22 17.00 -2.83
N TRP A 150 -15.77 18.19 -3.26
CA TRP A 150 -15.16 18.37 -4.58
C TRP A 150 -13.82 17.65 -4.71
N SER A 151 -12.96 17.79 -3.69
CA SER A 151 -11.66 17.10 -3.67
C SER A 151 -11.81 15.59 -3.57
N GLY A 152 -12.76 15.09 -2.77
CA GLY A 152 -13.12 13.68 -2.69
C GLY A 152 -13.60 13.10 -4.02
N ALA A 153 -14.45 13.82 -4.75
CA ALA A 153 -14.91 13.42 -6.08
C ALA A 153 -13.75 13.30 -7.09
N MET A 154 -12.79 14.24 -7.07
CA MET A 154 -11.59 14.17 -7.92
C MET A 154 -10.66 13.00 -7.57
N VAL A 155 -10.57 12.64 -6.28
CA VAL A 155 -9.81 11.45 -5.85
C VAL A 155 -10.50 10.17 -6.35
N ALA A 156 -11.82 10.05 -6.16
CA ALA A 156 -12.62 8.91 -6.63
C ALA A 156 -12.52 8.73 -8.15
N PHE A 157 -12.65 9.82 -8.92
CA PHE A 157 -12.50 9.81 -10.36
C PHE A 157 -11.09 9.36 -10.78
N GLY A 158 -10.04 9.82 -10.08
CA GLY A 158 -8.67 9.40 -10.33
C GLY A 158 -8.43 7.91 -10.10
N ILE A 159 -9.03 7.35 -9.04
CA ILE A 159 -8.94 5.91 -8.75
C ILE A 159 -9.69 5.12 -9.83
N TYR A 160 -10.90 5.55 -10.19
CA TYR A 160 -11.72 4.94 -11.24
C TYR A 160 -10.99 4.86 -12.58
N LEU A 161 -10.36 5.96 -13.02
CA LEU A 161 -9.56 5.97 -14.25
C LEU A 161 -8.37 5.01 -14.19
N SER A 162 -7.71 4.87 -13.05
CA SER A 162 -6.59 3.93 -12.89
C SER A 162 -7.04 2.47 -12.95
N ALA A 163 -8.23 2.17 -12.41
CA ALA A 163 -8.83 0.84 -12.51
C ALA A 163 -9.27 0.54 -13.96
N TYR A 164 -9.87 1.52 -14.62
CA TYR A 164 -10.32 1.39 -16.01
C TYR A 164 -9.16 1.20 -17.00
N SER A 165 -8.08 1.99 -16.87
CA SER A 165 -6.90 1.86 -17.74
C SER A 165 -6.27 0.47 -17.62
N LYS A 166 -6.24 -0.08 -16.41
CA LYS A 166 -5.71 -1.41 -16.15
C LYS A 166 -6.59 -2.54 -16.70
N ALA A 167 -7.91 -2.41 -16.57
CA ALA A 167 -8.86 -3.34 -17.18
C ALA A 167 -8.72 -3.35 -18.71
N ARG A 168 -8.48 -2.19 -19.31
CA ARG A 168 -8.22 -2.05 -20.76
C ARG A 168 -6.89 -2.71 -21.16
N GLU A 169 -5.81 -2.51 -20.40
CA GLU A 169 -4.51 -3.13 -20.70
C GLU A 169 -4.57 -4.66 -20.64
N SER A 170 -5.28 -5.21 -19.64
CA SER A 170 -5.47 -6.66 -19.49
C SER A 170 -6.28 -7.26 -20.64
N ARG A 171 -7.32 -6.54 -21.12
CA ARG A 171 -8.06 -6.94 -22.33
C ARG A 171 -7.21 -6.89 -23.59
N ARG A 172 -6.39 -5.84 -23.75
CA ARG A 172 -5.48 -5.71 -24.91
C ARG A 172 -4.44 -6.84 -24.96
N LYS A 173 -3.86 -7.23 -23.81
CA LYS A 173 -2.93 -8.37 -23.73
C LYS A 173 -3.59 -9.68 -24.16
N LYS A 174 -4.81 -9.96 -23.69
CA LYS A 174 -5.58 -11.15 -24.11
C LYS A 174 -5.88 -11.22 -25.62
N VAL A 175 -6.12 -10.07 -26.26
CA VAL A 175 -6.37 -10.00 -27.71
C VAL A 175 -5.08 -10.19 -28.53
N LEU A 176 -3.93 -9.75 -28.00
CA LEU A 176 -2.63 -9.91 -28.66
C LEU A 176 -2.04 -11.32 -28.51
N ASP A 177 -2.31 -11.99 -27.39
CA ASP A 177 -1.93 -13.40 -27.14
C ASP A 177 -2.94 -14.41 -27.70
N ASP A 178 -3.98 -13.95 -28.42
CA ASP A 178 -4.97 -14.85 -29.01
C ASP A 178 -4.34 -15.62 -30.19
N PRO A 179 -4.18 -16.96 -30.11
CA PRO A 179 -3.56 -17.77 -31.16
C PRO A 179 -4.32 -17.72 -32.49
N SER A 180 -5.58 -17.28 -32.48
CA SER A 180 -6.41 -17.13 -33.68
C SER A 180 -6.04 -15.93 -34.55
N LEU A 181 -5.20 -14.99 -34.06
CA LEU A 181 -4.73 -13.81 -34.80
C LEU A 181 -3.32 -13.94 -35.38
N HIS A 182 -2.56 -15.00 -35.06
CA HIS A 182 -1.31 -15.29 -35.74
C HIS A 182 -1.62 -16.03 -37.06
N PRO A 183 -1.44 -15.42 -38.24
CA PRO A 183 -1.51 -16.19 -39.48
C PRO A 183 -0.37 -17.21 -39.43
N SER A 184 -0.73 -18.49 -39.49
CA SER A 184 0.19 -19.61 -39.69
C SER A 184 1.05 -19.31 -40.91
N ASN A 185 2.27 -18.81 -40.68
CA ASN A 185 3.21 -18.53 -41.74
C ASN A 185 3.83 -19.86 -42.20
N GLY A 186 3.35 -20.36 -43.34
CA GLY A 186 4.11 -21.17 -44.28
C GLY A 186 4.59 -22.55 -43.81
N SER A 187 3.69 -23.54 -43.81
CA SER A 187 4.09 -24.92 -44.15
C SER A 187 4.18 -25.04 -45.67
N VAL A 188 5.27 -24.54 -46.24
CA VAL A 188 5.61 -24.69 -47.66
C VAL A 188 6.52 -25.91 -47.79
N LEU A 189 6.03 -26.90 -48.56
CA LEU A 189 6.78 -27.93 -49.29
C LEU A 189 7.68 -28.91 -48.49
N HIS A 190 7.10 -30.06 -48.12
CA HIS A 190 7.79 -31.35 -48.21
C HIS A 190 7.17 -32.14 -49.37
N VAL A 191 7.65 -31.88 -50.59
CA VAL A 191 7.60 -32.80 -51.72
C VAL A 191 8.93 -32.66 -52.44
N VAL A 192 9.95 -33.41 -51.98
CA VAL A 192 10.92 -34.18 -52.77
C VAL A 192 11.46 -35.27 -51.84
#